data_AF-K0F8H1-F1
#
_entry.id   AF-K0F8H1-F1
#
_cell.length_a   1.000
_cell.length_b   1.000
_cell.length_c   1.000
_cell.angle_alpha   90.00
_cell.angle_beta   90.00
_cell.angle_gamma   90.00
#
_symmetry.space_group_name_H-M   'P 1'
#
loop_
_entity.id
_entity.type
_entity.pdbx_description
1 polymer ?
#
loop_
_entity_poly.entity_id
_entity_poly.type
_entity_poly.pdbx_seq_one_letter_code
_entity_poly.pdbx_strand_id
1 'polypeptide(L)'
;MNVEKLRTVDDWVAFYRHEFGLPVTERGGFVMLPITNRVCVVHLPTARAEKVRAALEQQGTRGPMLARQIRWSFLAEPDSRPGVQVLDVLNRLDIGIPAIGSAVMLPTGLGRWTREGCFWVSPPRRGDTLPPLSVIITTALAVGAGGGD
;
A
#
# COMPACT_ATOMS: atom_id res chain seq x y z
N MET A 1 17.02 14.37 -1.60
CA MET A 1 16.34 15.59 -1.09
C MET A 1 16.22 15.49 0.44
N ASN A 2 16.44 16.56 1.22
CA ASN A 2 16.30 16.49 2.70
C ASN A 2 14.82 16.60 3.09
N VAL A 3 14.28 15.58 3.78
CA VAL A 3 12.88 15.49 4.23
C VAL A 3 12.48 16.66 5.14
N GLU A 4 13.41 17.20 5.92
CA GLU A 4 13.15 18.34 6.82
C GLU A 4 12.86 19.65 6.08
N LYS A 5 13.21 19.72 4.78
CA LYS A 5 12.97 20.89 3.94
C LYS A 5 11.64 20.86 3.18
N LEU A 6 10.90 19.74 3.24
CA LEU A 6 9.62 19.59 2.54
C LEU A 6 8.55 20.38 3.28
N ARG A 7 8.04 21.46 2.65
CA ARG A 7 7.09 22.38 3.28
C ARG A 7 5.72 22.34 2.62
N THR A 8 5.68 22.02 1.34
CA THR A 8 4.47 22.04 0.52
C THR A 8 4.09 20.65 0.04
N VAL A 9 2.85 20.49 -0.41
CA VAL A 9 2.38 19.25 -1.03
C VAL A 9 3.18 18.96 -2.30
N ASP A 10 3.52 20.00 -3.07
CA ASP A 10 4.35 19.87 -4.28
C ASP A 10 5.77 19.38 -3.96
N ASP A 11 6.37 19.84 -2.85
CA ASP A 11 7.66 19.30 -2.38
C ASP A 11 7.56 17.80 -2.11
N TRP A 12 6.46 17.36 -1.49
CA TRP A 12 6.22 15.94 -1.23
C TRP A 12 5.96 15.16 -2.52
N VAL A 13 5.19 15.69 -3.46
CA VAL A 13 4.97 15.08 -4.79
C VAL A 13 6.31 14.89 -5.50
N ALA A 14 7.14 15.92 -5.54
CA ALA A 14 8.49 15.85 -6.11
C ALA A 14 9.34 14.81 -5.37
N PHE A 15 9.32 14.81 -4.03
CA PHE A 15 10.04 13.84 -3.21
C PHE A 15 9.65 12.39 -3.54
N TYR A 16 8.35 12.06 -3.53
CA TYR A 16 7.86 10.71 -3.84
C TYR A 16 8.23 10.27 -5.26
N ARG A 17 8.14 11.18 -6.25
CA ARG A 17 8.53 10.88 -7.64
C ARG A 17 10.04 10.64 -7.78
N HIS A 18 10.87 11.51 -7.21
CA HIS A 18 12.32 11.47 -7.40
C HIS A 18 13.02 10.44 -6.51
N GLU A 19 12.57 10.26 -5.27
CA GLU A 19 13.21 9.33 -4.34
C GLU A 19 12.65 7.92 -4.50
N PHE A 20 11.35 7.76 -4.75
CA PHE A 20 10.71 6.44 -4.75
C PHE A 20 10.14 6.01 -6.11
N GLY A 21 10.19 6.87 -7.13
CA GLY A 21 9.65 6.55 -8.46
C GLY A 21 8.13 6.39 -8.49
N LEU A 22 7.41 6.84 -7.45
CA LEU A 22 5.96 6.68 -7.40
C LEU A 22 5.26 7.70 -8.30
N PRO A 23 4.22 7.30 -9.07
CA PRO A 23 3.53 8.17 -10.02
C PRO A 23 2.50 9.10 -9.33
N VAL A 24 2.87 9.69 -8.21
CA VAL A 24 1.96 10.52 -7.40
C VAL A 24 1.68 11.86 -8.08
N THR A 25 0.55 12.49 -7.74
CA THR A 25 0.19 13.84 -8.19
C THR A 25 -0.32 14.66 -7.02
N GLU A 26 -0.23 15.98 -7.12
CA GLU A 26 -1.02 16.88 -6.27
C GLU A 26 -2.48 16.81 -6.73
N ARG A 27 -3.41 16.72 -5.78
CA ARG A 27 -4.85 16.93 -6.04
C ARG A 27 -5.55 17.43 -4.78
N GLY A 28 -6.06 18.65 -4.83
CA GLY A 28 -6.90 19.23 -3.78
C GLY A 28 -6.15 19.47 -2.45
N GLY A 29 -4.86 19.74 -2.51
CA GLY A 29 -4.00 19.94 -1.34
C GLY A 29 -3.44 18.65 -0.74
N PHE A 30 -3.46 17.54 -1.48
CA PHE A 30 -3.01 16.23 -1.02
C PHE A 30 -2.10 15.54 -2.05
N VAL A 31 -1.20 14.68 -1.54
CA VAL A 31 -0.41 13.77 -2.38
C VAL A 31 -1.26 12.54 -2.67
N MET A 32 -1.59 12.33 -3.94
CA MET A 32 -2.43 11.23 -4.38
C MET A 32 -1.63 10.25 -5.23
N LEU A 33 -1.71 8.96 -4.90
CA LEU A 33 -1.21 7.85 -5.70
C LEU A 33 -2.34 7.31 -6.58
N PRO A 34 -2.36 7.59 -7.89
CA PRO A 34 -3.35 7.02 -8.79
C PRO A 34 -3.13 5.51 -8.94
N ILE A 35 -4.23 4.77 -8.96
CA ILE A 35 -4.22 3.32 -9.21
C ILE A 35 -4.21 3.07 -10.71
N THR A 36 -3.21 2.34 -11.18
CA THR A 36 -2.89 2.15 -12.60
C THR A 36 -2.55 0.68 -12.89
N ASN A 37 -2.12 0.39 -14.12
CA ASN A 37 -1.55 -0.91 -14.48
C ASN A 37 -0.07 -1.08 -14.07
N ARG A 38 0.51 -0.15 -13.31
CA ARG A 38 1.90 -0.23 -12.81
C ARG A 38 1.98 -0.26 -11.28
N VAL A 39 0.96 0.26 -10.62
CA VAL A 39 0.87 0.29 -9.16
C VAL A 39 -0.58 0.17 -8.75
N CYS A 40 -0.85 -0.75 -7.83
CA CYS A 40 -2.12 -0.90 -7.16
C CYS A 40 -1.92 -0.95 -5.65
N VAL A 41 -3.03 -1.04 -4.92
CA VAL A 41 -3.05 -1.07 -3.47
C VAL A 41 -3.94 -2.22 -2.98
N VAL A 42 -3.51 -2.91 -1.93
CA VAL A 42 -4.33 -3.92 -1.24
C VAL A 42 -4.59 -3.43 0.17
N HIS A 43 -5.84 -3.08 0.47
CA HIS A 43 -6.30 -2.71 1.80
C HIS A 43 -6.63 -3.96 2.62
N LEU A 44 -6.14 -4.04 3.85
CA LEU A 44 -6.45 -5.12 4.79
C LEU A 44 -6.83 -4.53 6.16
N PRO A 45 -7.68 -5.20 6.95
CA PRO A 45 -7.87 -4.87 8.35
C PRO A 45 -6.54 -4.97 9.10
N THR A 46 -6.28 -4.05 10.04
CA THR A 46 -4.98 -3.90 10.72
C THR A 46 -4.40 -5.24 11.20
N ALA A 47 -5.16 -6.02 11.97
CA ALA A 47 -4.70 -7.30 12.52
C ALA A 47 -4.34 -8.34 11.43
N ARG A 48 -5.06 -8.34 10.29
CA ARG A 48 -4.72 -9.19 9.15
C ARG A 48 -3.48 -8.65 8.42
N ALA A 49 -3.40 -7.34 8.27
CA ALA A 49 -2.29 -6.69 7.60
C ALA A 49 -0.94 -6.99 8.29
N GLU A 50 -0.91 -6.98 9.62
CA GLU A 50 0.27 -7.37 10.41
C GLU A 50 0.70 -8.81 10.15
N LYS A 51 -0.26 -9.76 10.14
CA LYS A 51 0.00 -11.17 9.83
C LYS A 51 0.52 -11.36 8.40
N VAL A 52 -0.09 -10.69 7.43
CA VAL A 52 0.36 -10.73 6.02
C VAL A 52 1.77 -10.15 5.90
N ARG A 53 2.06 -9.03 6.55
CA ARG A 53 3.40 -8.43 6.55
C ARG A 53 4.44 -9.40 7.10
N ALA A 54 4.19 -10.00 8.27
CA ALA A 54 5.11 -10.97 8.86
C ALA A 54 5.32 -12.20 7.96
N ALA A 55 4.25 -12.73 7.36
CA ALA A 55 4.35 -13.87 6.44
C ALA A 55 5.13 -13.54 5.16
N LEU A 56 4.90 -12.37 4.56
CA LEU A 56 5.68 -11.90 3.40
C LEU A 56 7.16 -11.73 3.77
N GLU A 57 7.46 -11.14 4.92
CA GLU A 57 8.84 -10.96 5.40
C GLU A 57 9.56 -12.30 5.58
N GLN A 58 8.88 -13.32 6.09
CA GLN A 58 9.42 -14.69 6.20
C GLN A 58 9.69 -15.34 4.83
N GLN A 59 8.89 -14.99 3.81
CA GLN A 59 9.10 -15.41 2.42
C GLN A 59 10.17 -14.58 1.70
N GLY A 60 10.85 -13.65 2.39
CA GLY A 60 11.81 -12.74 1.78
C GLY A 60 11.19 -11.64 0.92
N THR A 61 9.86 -11.51 0.93
CA THR A 61 9.13 -10.48 0.19
C THR A 61 8.87 -9.28 1.09
N ARG A 62 9.28 -8.09 0.65
CA ARG A 62 9.00 -6.83 1.35
C ARG A 62 8.31 -5.88 0.40
N GLY A 63 7.53 -4.95 0.95
CA GLY A 63 6.87 -3.94 0.14
C GLY A 63 6.50 -2.71 0.96
N PRO A 64 6.28 -1.58 0.28
CA PRO A 64 5.81 -0.37 0.95
C PRO A 64 4.44 -0.61 1.57
N MET A 65 4.28 -0.18 2.82
CA MET A 65 3.06 -0.42 3.59
C MET A 65 2.62 0.85 4.32
N LEU A 66 1.40 1.27 4.01
CA LEU A 66 0.75 2.44 4.57
C LEU A 66 -0.25 2.02 5.66
N ALA A 67 -0.13 2.58 6.85
CA ALA A 67 -1.12 2.41 7.91
C ALA A 67 -2.13 3.56 7.92
N ARG A 68 -3.40 3.22 8.12
CA ARG A 68 -4.50 4.10 8.55
C ARG A 68 -5.10 3.52 9.83
N GLN A 69 -6.03 4.25 10.46
CA GLN A 69 -6.61 3.87 11.76
C GLN A 69 -7.20 2.45 11.76
N ILE A 70 -8.01 2.11 10.75
CA ILE A 70 -8.75 0.84 10.72
C ILE A 70 -8.21 -0.17 9.69
N ARG A 71 -7.40 0.29 8.73
CA ARG A 71 -6.90 -0.53 7.63
C ARG A 71 -5.48 -0.15 7.29
N TRP A 72 -4.65 -1.13 6.96
CA TRP A 72 -3.34 -0.91 6.38
C TRP A 72 -3.36 -1.34 4.92
N SER A 73 -2.40 -0.83 4.15
CA SER A 73 -2.43 -0.91 2.70
C SER A 73 -1.05 -1.26 2.17
N PHE A 74 -0.92 -2.38 1.47
CA PHE A 74 0.28 -2.64 0.68
C PHE A 74 0.23 -1.89 -0.64
N LEU A 75 1.36 -1.35 -1.08
CA LEU A 75 1.58 -1.03 -2.49
C LEU A 75 2.05 -2.31 -3.19
N ALA A 76 1.52 -2.56 -4.38
CA ALA A 76 1.77 -3.77 -5.13
C ALA A 76 1.89 -3.50 -6.64
N GLU A 77 2.57 -4.38 -7.36
CA GLU A 77 2.54 -4.44 -8.81
C GLU A 77 1.31 -5.25 -9.27
N PRO A 78 0.44 -4.73 -10.14
CA PRO A 78 -0.73 -5.44 -10.65
C PRO A 78 -0.34 -6.48 -11.72
N ASP A 79 0.28 -7.57 -11.29
CA ASP A 79 0.76 -8.69 -12.13
C ASP A 79 -0.37 -9.59 -12.66
N SER A 80 -1.53 -9.55 -12.02
CA SER A 80 -2.71 -10.35 -12.37
C SER A 80 -4.01 -9.65 -11.98
N ARG A 81 -5.13 -10.11 -12.52
CA ARG A 81 -6.47 -9.69 -12.09
C ARG A 81 -7.13 -10.84 -11.34
N PRO A 82 -7.55 -10.65 -10.08
CA PRO A 82 -8.24 -11.71 -9.34
C PRO A 82 -9.56 -12.08 -10.01
N GLY A 83 -9.84 -13.38 -10.10
CA GLY A 83 -11.13 -13.87 -10.59
C GLY A 83 -12.27 -13.55 -9.62
N VAL A 84 -13.52 -13.63 -10.09
CA VAL A 84 -14.73 -13.30 -9.31
C VAL A 84 -14.79 -14.05 -7.97
N GLN A 85 -14.51 -15.35 -7.98
CA GLN A 85 -14.51 -16.17 -6.75
C GLN A 85 -13.47 -15.69 -5.73
N VAL A 86 -12.29 -15.27 -6.19
CA VAL A 86 -11.24 -14.74 -5.32
C VAL A 86 -11.69 -13.40 -4.74
N LEU A 87 -12.26 -12.51 -5.56
CA LEU A 87 -12.80 -11.23 -5.11
C LEU A 87 -13.89 -11.40 -4.05
N ASP A 88 -14.77 -12.39 -4.19
CA ASP A 88 -15.80 -12.68 -3.19
C ASP A 88 -15.20 -13.10 -1.84
N VAL A 89 -14.15 -13.92 -1.85
CA VAL A 89 -13.44 -14.31 -0.63
C VAL A 89 -12.73 -13.09 -0.02
N LEU A 90 -12.06 -12.27 -0.83
CA LEU A 90 -11.39 -11.05 -0.36
C LEU A 90 -12.40 -10.10 0.31
N ASN A 91 -13.57 -9.90 -0.29
CA ASN A 91 -14.63 -9.08 0.28
C ASN A 91 -15.12 -9.60 1.63
N ARG A 92 -15.30 -10.93 1.78
CA ARG A 92 -15.68 -11.55 3.06
C ARG A 92 -14.61 -11.37 4.15
N LEU A 93 -13.34 -11.23 3.75
CA LEU A 93 -12.22 -10.99 4.65
C LEU A 93 -11.93 -9.50 4.89
N ASP A 94 -12.80 -8.61 4.41
CA ASP A 94 -12.64 -7.16 4.40
C ASP A 94 -11.35 -6.67 3.71
N ILE A 95 -10.90 -7.41 2.70
CA ILE A 95 -9.74 -7.07 1.87
C ILE A 95 -10.23 -6.36 0.61
N GLY A 96 -9.78 -5.12 0.41
CA GLY A 96 -10.17 -4.29 -0.72
C GLY A 96 -9.03 -4.03 -1.69
N ILE A 97 -9.32 -4.09 -2.99
CA ILE A 97 -8.40 -3.69 -4.06
C ILE A 97 -9.09 -2.56 -4.84
N PRO A 98 -8.65 -1.30 -4.71
CA PRO A 98 -9.25 -0.19 -5.45
C PRO A 98 -9.12 -0.39 -6.97
N ALA A 99 -10.14 0.02 -7.72
CA ALA A 99 -10.14 -0.08 -9.17
C ALA A 99 -9.19 0.94 -9.83
N ILE A 100 -8.75 0.65 -11.06
CA ILE A 100 -8.03 1.62 -11.89
C ILE A 100 -8.88 2.89 -12.05
N GLY A 101 -8.24 4.05 -11.96
CA GLY A 101 -8.90 5.36 -11.98
C GLY A 101 -9.28 5.89 -10.60
N SER A 102 -9.20 5.07 -9.55
CA SER A 102 -9.19 5.54 -8.16
C SER A 102 -7.80 6.05 -7.74
N ALA A 103 -7.69 6.61 -6.55
CA ALA A 103 -6.42 7.05 -5.98
C ALA A 103 -6.37 6.89 -4.47
N VAL A 104 -5.17 6.68 -3.93
CA VAL A 104 -4.91 6.58 -2.49
C VAL A 104 -4.10 7.78 -2.03
N MET A 105 -4.57 8.46 -0.99
CA MET A 105 -3.83 9.56 -0.38
C MET A 105 -2.61 9.05 0.39
N LEU A 106 -1.46 9.69 0.17
CA LEU A 106 -0.18 9.39 0.84
C LEU A 106 0.15 10.45 1.90
N PRO A 107 0.94 10.08 2.93
CA PRO A 107 1.26 10.99 4.03
C PRO A 107 2.31 12.02 3.60
N THR A 108 2.21 13.23 4.14
CA THR A 108 3.26 14.27 4.05
C THR A 108 4.29 14.10 5.19
N GLY A 109 4.84 12.89 5.30
CA GLY A 109 5.73 12.49 6.38
C GLY A 109 6.25 11.07 6.21
N LEU A 110 7.43 10.78 6.76
CA LEU A 110 7.97 9.42 6.86
C LEU A 110 7.96 9.00 8.35
N GLY A 111 7.34 7.86 8.66
CA GLY A 111 7.41 7.23 9.99
C GLY A 111 6.59 7.89 11.11
N ARG A 112 5.76 8.91 10.84
CA ARG A 112 4.84 9.50 11.82
C ARG A 112 3.45 9.67 11.23
N TRP A 113 2.43 9.64 12.08
CA TRP A 113 1.08 10.05 11.70
C TRP A 113 1.08 11.48 11.19
N THR A 114 0.47 11.68 10.04
CA THR A 114 0.30 13.00 9.43
C THR A 114 -1.18 13.43 9.47
N ARG A 115 -1.44 14.68 9.10
CA ARG A 115 -2.81 15.22 9.00
C ARG A 115 -3.71 14.45 8.02
N GLU A 116 -3.11 13.72 7.08
CA GLU A 116 -3.81 12.84 6.13
C GLU A 116 -4.35 11.55 6.79
N GLY A 117 -4.14 11.37 8.10
CA GLY A 117 -4.63 10.22 8.85
C GLY A 117 -3.96 8.92 8.42
N CYS A 118 -2.69 8.99 8.02
CA CYS A 118 -1.89 7.83 7.65
C CYS A 118 -0.40 8.03 7.97
N PHE A 119 0.35 6.92 7.97
CA PHE A 119 1.81 6.93 8.04
C PHE A 119 2.40 5.70 7.34
N TRP A 120 3.67 5.76 6.98
CA TRP A 120 4.40 4.61 6.46
C TRP A 120 4.84 3.68 7.60
N VAL A 121 4.33 2.45 7.60
CA VAL A 121 4.87 1.34 8.41
C VAL A 121 6.20 0.89 7.81
N SER A 122 6.18 0.68 6.49
CA SER A 122 7.36 0.42 5.67
C SER A 122 7.38 1.45 4.55
N PRO A 123 8.21 2.50 4.61
CA PRO A 123 8.30 3.46 3.53
C PRO A 123 8.87 2.78 2.28
N PRO A 124 8.45 3.20 1.08
CA PRO A 124 9.11 2.77 -0.15
C PRO A 124 10.59 3.18 -0.13
N ARG A 125 11.44 2.44 -0.83
CA ARG A 125 12.85 2.84 -1.06
C ARG A 125 13.11 2.99 -2.54
N ARG A 126 14.16 3.74 -2.86
CA ARG A 126 14.59 3.92 -4.25
C ARG A 126 14.99 2.55 -4.85
N GLY A 127 14.39 2.21 -5.98
CA GLY A 127 14.71 0.98 -6.71
C GLY A 127 14.09 -0.28 -6.12
N ASP A 128 13.25 -0.18 -5.08
CA ASP A 128 12.47 -1.33 -4.61
C ASP A 128 11.47 -1.74 -5.69
N THR A 129 11.46 -3.03 -6.03
CA THR A 129 10.36 -3.63 -6.79
C THR A 129 9.16 -3.79 -5.88
N LEU A 130 7.98 -3.39 -6.34
CA LEU A 130 6.75 -3.63 -5.60
C LEU A 130 6.46 -5.15 -5.58
N PRO A 131 5.98 -5.71 -4.45
CA PRO A 131 5.56 -7.10 -4.42
C PRO A 131 4.42 -7.35 -5.44
N PRO A 132 4.39 -8.49 -6.12
CA PRO A 132 3.29 -8.84 -7.01
C PRO A 132 1.95 -8.91 -6.26
N LEU A 133 0.88 -8.40 -6.86
CA LEU A 133 -0.47 -8.44 -6.30
C LEU A 133 -0.90 -9.89 -5.99
N SER A 134 -0.60 -10.83 -6.88
CA SER A 134 -0.90 -12.26 -6.69
C SER A 134 -0.26 -12.85 -5.43
N VAL A 135 0.97 -12.45 -5.11
CA VAL A 135 1.71 -12.91 -3.91
C VAL A 135 1.05 -12.37 -2.65
N ILE A 136 0.66 -11.10 -2.64
CA ILE A 136 -0.05 -10.49 -1.48
C ILE A 136 -1.40 -11.15 -1.27
N ILE A 137 -2.16 -11.39 -2.33
CA ILE A 137 -3.48 -12.06 -2.25
C ILE A 137 -3.33 -13.48 -1.72
N THR A 138 -2.43 -14.27 -2.30
CA THR A 138 -2.19 -15.65 -1.88
C THR A 138 -1.81 -15.71 -0.40
N THR A 139 -0.90 -14.84 0.04
CA THR A 139 -0.50 -14.75 1.45
C THR A 139 -1.65 -14.28 2.34
N ALA A 140 -2.46 -13.30 1.90
CA ALA A 140 -3.59 -12.79 2.65
C ALA A 140 -4.71 -13.83 2.88
N LEU A 141 -4.89 -14.73 1.90
CA LEU A 141 -5.79 -15.88 2.02
C LEU A 141 -5.21 -16.93 2.97
N ALA A 142 -3.91 -17.23 2.87
CA ALA A 142 -3.24 -18.24 3.69
C ALA A 142 -3.24 -17.90 5.19
N VAL A 143 -2.99 -16.63 5.57
CA VAL A 143 -2.95 -16.23 7.00
C VAL A 143 -4.31 -16.30 7.70
N GLY A 144 -5.42 -16.44 6.94
CA GLY A 144 -6.75 -16.64 7.49
C GLY A 144 -7.13 -18.10 7.73
N ALA A 145 -6.49 -19.03 7.03
CA ALA A 145 -6.85 -20.45 7.07
C ALA A 145 -6.38 -21.16 8.35
N GLY A 146 -5.36 -20.64 9.03
CA GLY A 146 -4.78 -21.24 10.25
C GLY A 146 -5.39 -20.75 11.58
N GLY A 147 -6.64 -20.26 11.58
CA GLY A 147 -7.29 -19.68 12.76
C GLY A 147 -8.38 -20.54 13.39
N GLY A 148 -8.54 -21.80 12.98
CA GLY A 148 -9.42 -22.76 13.63
C GLY A 148 -8.58 -23.88 14.24
N ASP A 149 -8.32 -23.76 15.54
CA ASP A 149 -8.28 -24.82 16.56
C ASP A 149 -7.96 -24.18 17.92
#